data_AF-A0A8T3NWH4-F1
#
_entry.id   AF-A0A8T3NWH4-F1
#
_cell.length_a   1.000
_cell.length_b   1.000
_cell.length_c   1.000
_cell.angle_alpha   90.00
_cell.angle_beta   90.00
_cell.angle_gamma   90.00
#
_symmetry.space_group_name_H-M   'P 1'
#
loop_
_entity.id
_entity.type
_entity.pdbx_description
1 polymer ?
#
loop_
_entity_poly.entity_id
_entity_poly.type
_entity_poly.pdbx_seq_one_letter_code
_entity_poly.pdbx_strand_id
1 'polypeptide(L)'
;MRAGNAAAAPPVRLSGFYFFYFASVGAFLPFWGLYLEDLAFSPAQIGELMAATMGTRIVAPMVWGWIADHTGRRLRVIRVASLLAAVIFSATLVVTGFGWMMLVLAAFSFFWNATLPQFEA
;
A
#
# COMPACT_ATOMS: atom_id res chain seq x y z
N MET A 1 11.96 24.49 -36.80
CA MET A 1 12.24 24.14 -35.39
C MET A 1 11.27 23.05 -34.97
N ARG A 2 11.76 21.82 -34.74
CA ARG A 2 10.92 20.64 -34.45
C ARG A 2 10.50 20.65 -32.98
N ALA A 3 9.20 20.75 -32.71
CA ALA A 3 8.62 20.37 -31.44
C ALA A 3 8.87 18.86 -31.25
N GLY A 4 9.68 18.51 -30.25
CA GLY A 4 9.88 17.12 -29.85
C GLY A 4 8.61 16.62 -29.18
N ASN A 5 7.85 15.77 -29.89
CA ASN A 5 6.82 14.92 -29.30
C ASN A 5 7.48 14.06 -28.21
N ALA A 6 7.35 14.47 -26.95
CA ALA A 6 7.44 13.56 -25.83
C ALA A 6 6.24 12.61 -25.97
N ALA A 7 6.48 11.41 -26.47
CA ALA A 7 5.48 10.36 -26.55
C ALA A 7 4.91 10.12 -25.15
N ALA A 8 3.73 10.68 -24.89
CA ALA A 8 2.96 10.41 -23.69
C ALA A 8 2.79 8.89 -23.60
N ALA A 9 3.26 8.29 -22.49
CA ALA A 9 3.04 6.88 -22.25
C ALA A 9 1.53 6.58 -22.41
N PRO A 10 1.13 5.46 -23.06
CA PRO A 10 -0.26 5.23 -23.41
C PRO A 10 -1.17 5.28 -22.17
N PRO A 11 -2.33 5.97 -22.23
CA PRO A 11 -3.19 6.26 -21.06
C PRO A 11 -3.62 5.01 -20.29
N VAL A 12 -3.63 3.85 -20.96
CA VAL A 12 -4.00 2.55 -20.39
C VAL A 12 -3.15 2.15 -19.17
N ARG A 13 -1.83 2.43 -19.17
CA ARG A 13 -0.95 2.05 -18.05
C ARG A 13 -1.25 2.84 -16.78
N LEU A 14 -1.54 4.13 -16.94
CA LEU A 14 -1.84 5.03 -15.83
C LEU A 14 -3.26 4.74 -15.30
N SER A 15 -4.24 4.63 -16.18
CA SER A 15 -5.61 4.28 -15.81
C SER A 15 -5.70 2.92 -15.12
N GLY A 16 -4.93 1.92 -15.58
CA GLY A 16 -4.86 0.62 -14.94
C GLY A 16 -4.32 0.68 -13.52
N PHE A 17 -3.24 1.45 -13.28
CA PHE A 17 -2.70 1.64 -11.93
C PHE A 17 -3.73 2.27 -10.99
N TYR A 18 -4.35 3.38 -11.39
CA TYR A 18 -5.37 4.05 -10.57
C TYR A 18 -6.58 3.15 -10.33
N PHE A 19 -7.02 2.41 -11.34
CA PHE A 19 -8.11 1.45 -11.21
C PHE A 19 -7.81 0.42 -10.11
N PHE A 20 -6.66 -0.27 -10.17
CA PHE A 20 -6.31 -1.28 -9.17
C PHE A 20 -6.06 -0.68 -7.79
N TYR A 21 -5.44 0.49 -7.72
CA TYR A 21 -5.20 1.18 -6.46
C TYR A 21 -6.52 1.53 -5.76
N PHE A 22 -7.43 2.22 -6.45
CA PHE A 22 -8.72 2.61 -5.88
C PHE A 22 -9.66 1.42 -5.67
N ALA A 23 -9.63 0.40 -6.53
CA ALA A 23 -10.38 -0.84 -6.30
C ALA A 23 -9.91 -1.53 -5.00
N SER A 24 -8.60 -1.59 -4.76
CA SER A 24 -8.05 -2.16 -3.53
C SER A 24 -8.41 -1.34 -2.29
N VAL A 25 -8.32 0.00 -2.38
CA VAL A 25 -8.74 0.90 -1.29
C VAL A 25 -10.24 0.74 -1.01
N GLY A 26 -11.06 0.69 -2.06
CA GLY A 26 -12.51 0.54 -1.98
C GLY A 26 -12.95 -0.85 -1.50
N ALA A 27 -12.15 -1.89 -1.72
CA ALA A 27 -12.38 -3.20 -1.11
C ALA A 27 -11.89 -3.25 0.35
N PHE A 28 -10.75 -2.62 0.64
CA PHE A 28 -10.16 -2.68 1.97
C PHE A 28 -10.95 -1.87 3.00
N LEU A 29 -11.20 -0.58 2.75
CA LEU A 29 -11.79 0.32 3.75
C LEU A 29 -13.16 -0.14 4.32
N PRO A 30 -14.14 -0.56 3.51
CA PRO A 30 -15.45 -0.95 4.05
C PRO A 30 -15.49 -2.38 4.60
N PHE A 31 -14.65 -3.30 4.11
CA PHE A 31 -14.74 -4.72 4.48
C PHE A 31 -13.70 -5.14 5.52
N TRP A 32 -12.61 -4.40 5.70
CA TRP A 32 -11.53 -4.82 6.60
C TRP A 32 -11.97 -4.89 8.06
N GLY A 33 -12.73 -3.89 8.55
CA GLY A 33 -13.27 -3.91 9.90
C GLY A 33 -14.21 -5.09 10.14
N LEU A 34 -15.08 -5.38 9.17
CA LEU A 34 -16.00 -6.52 9.22
C LEU A 34 -15.27 -7.87 9.20
N TYR A 35 -14.20 -7.98 8.42
CA TYR A 35 -13.35 -9.18 8.42
C TYR A 35 -12.69 -9.41 9.78
N LEU A 36 -12.17 -8.35 10.42
CA LEU A 36 -11.59 -8.47 11.76
C LEU A 36 -12.65 -8.79 12.83
N GLU A 37 -13.86 -8.27 12.68
CA GLU A 37 -15.00 -8.61 13.53
C GLU A 37 -15.42 -10.09 13.36
N ASP A 38 -15.45 -10.60 12.13
CA ASP A 38 -15.71 -12.02 11.82
C ASP A 38 -14.66 -12.96 12.43
N LEU A 39 -13.41 -12.49 12.54
CA LEU A 39 -12.34 -13.17 13.29
C LEU A 39 -12.48 -13.07 14.82
N ALA A 40 -13.59 -12.53 15.31
CA ALA A 40 -13.91 -12.33 16.72
C ALA A 40 -12.93 -11.42 17.48
N PHE A 41 -12.28 -10.47 16.78
CA PHE A 41 -11.50 -9.43 17.46
C PHE A 41 -12.43 -8.44 18.16
N SER A 42 -12.02 -8.00 19.35
CA SER A 42 -12.75 -6.97 20.09
C SER A 42 -12.65 -5.59 19.39
N PRO A 43 -13.60 -4.68 19.62
CA PRO A 43 -13.55 -3.33 19.06
C PRO A 43 -12.25 -2.58 19.38
N ALA A 44 -11.67 -2.80 20.56
CA ALA A 44 -10.38 -2.23 20.94
C ALA A 44 -9.24 -2.77 20.07
N GLN A 45 -9.19 -4.09 19.86
CA GLN A 45 -8.18 -4.73 19.00
C GLN A 45 -8.31 -4.29 17.55
N ILE A 46 -9.53 -4.15 17.03
CA ILE A 46 -9.77 -3.60 15.69
C ILE A 46 -9.23 -2.16 15.62
N GLY A 47 -9.52 -1.34 16.63
CA GLY A 47 -8.98 0.02 16.75
C GLY A 47 -7.45 0.06 16.72
N GLU A 48 -6.79 -0.83 17.48
CA GLU A 48 -5.32 -0.94 17.50
C GLU A 48 -4.76 -1.38 16.15
N LEU A 49 -5.37 -2.37 15.49
CA LEU A 49 -4.99 -2.83 14.15
C LEU A 49 -5.13 -1.72 13.11
N MET A 50 -6.23 -0.98 13.16
CA MET A 50 -6.44 0.19 12.30
C MET A 50 -5.43 1.30 12.60
N ALA A 51 -5.13 1.57 13.88
CA ALA A 51 -4.14 2.54 14.28
C ALA A 51 -2.73 2.18 13.76
N ALA A 52 -2.36 0.90 13.78
CA ALA A 52 -1.09 0.43 13.23
C ALA A 52 -0.98 0.76 11.72
N THR A 53 -2.05 0.54 10.95
CA THR A 53 -2.05 0.87 9.51
C THR A 53 -1.86 2.37 9.26
N MET A 54 -2.47 3.23 10.09
CA MET A 54 -2.32 4.69 9.99
C MET A 54 -0.96 5.18 10.48
N GLY A 55 -0.42 4.59 11.56
CA GLY A 55 0.86 5.00 12.15
C GLY A 55 2.02 4.90 11.18
N THR A 56 2.02 3.88 10.32
CA THR A 56 3.07 3.74 9.28
C THR A 56 3.10 4.87 8.26
N ARG A 57 2.02 5.66 8.10
CA ARG A 57 2.00 6.84 7.21
C ARG A 57 2.94 7.95 7.65
N ILE A 58 3.35 7.97 8.91
CA ILE A 58 4.29 8.97 9.43
C ILE A 58 5.71 8.65 8.93
N VAL A 59 6.09 7.37 8.97
CA VAL A 59 7.46 6.92 8.69
C VAL A 59 7.67 6.57 7.22
N ALA A 60 6.67 5.98 6.57
CA ALA A 60 6.80 5.46 5.21
C ALA A 60 7.22 6.53 4.18
N PRO A 61 6.62 7.74 4.12
CA PRO A 61 7.01 8.75 3.14
C PRO A 61 8.47 9.21 3.30
N MET A 62 8.97 9.31 4.54
CA MET A 62 10.35 9.71 4.81
C MET A 62 11.35 8.68 4.28
N VAL A 63 11.10 7.40 4.57
CA VAL A 63 11.98 6.30 4.11
C VAL A 63 11.92 6.14 2.61
N TRP A 64 10.71 6.10 2.03
CA TRP A 64 10.54 5.89 0.60
C TRP A 64 10.98 7.08 -0.24
N GLY A 65 10.83 8.32 0.25
CA GLY A 65 11.39 9.52 -0.40
C GLY A 65 12.91 9.40 -0.55
N TRP A 66 13.61 9.08 0.55
CA TRP A 66 15.06 8.89 0.52
C TRP A 66 15.51 7.77 -0.43
N ILE A 67 14.82 6.61 -0.41
CA ILE A 67 15.12 5.47 -1.29
C ILE A 67 14.89 5.83 -2.77
N ALA A 68 13.80 6.53 -3.09
CA ALA A 68 13.50 6.95 -4.46
C ALA A 68 14.59 7.88 -5.01
N ASP A 69 15.04 8.82 -4.19
CA ASP A 69 16.03 9.82 -4.60
C ASP A 69 17.43 9.20 -4.77
N HIS A 70 17.83 8.25 -3.92
CA HIS A 70 19.13 7.59 -4.02
C HIS A 70 19.20 6.54 -5.14
N THR A 71 18.07 5.90 -5.48
CA THR A 71 18.06 4.84 -6.50
C THR A 71 17.87 5.35 -7.92
N GLY A 72 17.31 6.55 -8.10
CA GLY A 72 16.95 7.12 -9.42
C GLY A 72 15.98 6.26 -10.24
N ARG A 73 15.39 5.22 -9.63
CA ARG A 73 14.61 4.16 -10.28
C ARG A 73 13.23 4.02 -9.64
N ARG A 74 12.54 5.16 -9.44
CA ARG A 74 11.23 5.29 -8.76
C ARG A 74 10.24 4.21 -9.18
N LEU A 75 10.04 4.02 -10.49
CA LEU A 75 9.09 3.05 -11.02
C LEU A 75 9.40 1.58 -10.62
N ARG A 76 10.67 1.22 -10.44
CA ARG A 76 11.07 -0.11 -10.00
C ARG A 76 10.82 -0.28 -8.50
N VAL A 77 11.09 0.76 -7.71
CA VAL A 77 10.81 0.78 -6.27
C VAL A 77 9.32 0.58 -6.01
N ILE A 78 8.46 1.29 -6.74
CA ILE A 78 7.00 1.17 -6.61
C ILE A 78 6.52 -0.25 -6.92
N ARG A 79 6.99 -0.86 -8.02
CA ARG A 79 6.59 -2.23 -8.38
C ARG A 79 6.97 -3.26 -7.32
N VAL A 80 8.18 -3.14 -6.77
CA VAL A 80 8.66 -4.04 -5.71
C VAL A 80 7.84 -3.81 -4.43
N ALA A 81 7.59 -2.56 -4.06
CA ALA A 81 6.77 -2.23 -2.89
C ALA A 81 5.33 -2.76 -3.04
N SER A 82 4.69 -2.57 -4.19
CA SER A 82 3.34 -3.10 -4.46
C SER A 82 3.30 -4.64 -4.42
N LEU A 83 4.32 -5.32 -4.97
CA LEU A 83 4.41 -6.78 -4.91
C LEU A 83 4.58 -7.27 -3.48
N LEU A 84 5.48 -6.64 -2.71
CA LEU A 84 5.69 -6.98 -1.31
C LEU A 84 4.43 -6.72 -0.48
N ALA A 85 3.74 -5.60 -0.70
CA ALA A 85 2.47 -5.32 -0.04
C ALA A 85 1.43 -6.43 -0.31
N ALA A 86 1.28 -6.87 -1.57
CA ALA A 86 0.34 -7.94 -1.91
C ALA A 86 0.72 -9.29 -1.25
N VAL A 87 2.01 -9.66 -1.28
CA VAL A 87 2.50 -10.90 -0.65
C VAL A 87 2.29 -10.87 0.86
N ILE A 88 2.66 -9.77 1.51
CA ILE A 88 2.48 -9.60 2.96
C ILE A 88 1.00 -9.62 3.31
N PHE A 89 0.15 -8.92 2.56
CA PHE A 89 -1.29 -8.90 2.80
C PHE A 89 -1.91 -10.30 2.70
N SER A 90 -1.43 -11.14 1.78
CA SER A 90 -1.91 -12.52 1.63
C SER A 90 -1.64 -13.38 2.88
N ALA A 91 -0.68 -12.99 3.72
CA ALA A 91 -0.37 -13.66 4.98
C ALA A 91 -1.47 -13.51 6.05
N THR A 92 -2.41 -12.57 5.87
CA THR A 92 -3.62 -12.43 6.71
C THR A 92 -4.53 -13.67 6.62
N LEU A 93 -4.44 -14.42 5.51
CA LEU A 93 -5.29 -15.59 5.25
C LEU A 93 -4.79 -16.88 5.94
N VAL A 94 -3.55 -16.88 6.47
CA VAL A 94 -2.91 -18.11 6.99
C VAL A 94 -3.09 -18.24 8.51
N VAL A 95 -2.98 -17.13 9.24
CA VAL A 95 -3.02 -17.11 10.70
C VAL A 95 -3.87 -15.93 11.15
N THR A 96 -4.79 -16.18 12.10
CA THR A 96 -5.82 -15.21 12.54
C THR A 96 -5.58 -14.70 13.97
N GLY A 97 -4.35 -14.82 14.49
CA GLY A 97 -4.00 -14.31 15.81
C GLY A 97 -3.74 -12.80 15.81
N PHE A 98 -4.09 -12.11 16.91
CA PHE A 98 -3.93 -10.66 17.04
C PHE A 98 -2.51 -10.16 16.75
N GLY A 99 -1.50 -10.75 17.40
CA GLY A 99 -0.11 -10.33 17.21
C GLY A 99 0.41 -10.55 15.79
N TRP A 100 -0.05 -11.62 15.12
CA TRP A 100 0.25 -11.87 13.72
C TRP A 100 -0.40 -10.82 12.82
N MET A 101 -1.68 -10.54 13.03
CA MET A 101 -2.42 -9.54 12.27
C MET A 101 -1.78 -8.16 12.41
N MET A 102 -1.32 -7.80 13.61
CA MET A 102 -0.62 -6.55 13.87
C MET A 102 0.70 -6.45 13.10
N LEU A 103 1.52 -7.51 13.13
CA LEU A 103 2.78 -7.57 12.37
C LEU A 103 2.52 -7.45 10.87
N VAL A 104 1.58 -8.25 10.35
CA VAL A 104 1.24 -8.28 8.93
C VAL A 104 0.70 -6.94 8.46
N LEU A 105 -0.22 -6.32 9.22
CA LEU A 105 -0.79 -5.02 8.87
C LEU A 105 0.24 -3.90 8.90
N ALA A 106 1.11 -3.86 9.92
CA ALA A 106 2.17 -2.86 9.99
C ALA A 106 3.17 -3.01 8.84
N ALA A 107 3.56 -4.24 8.50
CA ALA A 107 4.45 -4.49 7.38
C ALA A 107 3.78 -4.13 6.05
N PHE A 108 2.55 -4.62 5.81
CA PHE A 108 1.75 -4.29 4.63
C PHE A 108 1.61 -2.79 4.45
N SER A 109 1.19 -2.06 5.50
CA SER A 109 0.90 -0.64 5.41
C SER A 109 2.16 0.17 5.15
N PHE A 110 3.31 -0.24 5.65
CA PHE A 110 4.58 0.41 5.33
C PHE A 110 4.90 0.37 3.83
N PHE A 111 4.66 -0.75 3.15
CA PHE A 111 4.86 -0.86 1.71
C PHE A 111 3.72 -0.22 0.91
N TRP A 112 2.48 -0.34 1.38
CA TRP A 112 1.30 0.24 0.73
C TRP A 112 1.36 1.77 0.67
N ASN A 113 1.87 2.41 1.72
CA ASN A 113 1.98 3.87 1.77
C ASN A 113 3.14 4.43 0.91
N ALA A 114 4.02 3.58 0.36
CA ALA A 114 5.07 3.99 -0.59
C ALA A 114 4.51 4.43 -1.95
N THR A 115 3.35 3.88 -2.32
CA THR A 115 2.85 3.86 -3.69
C THR A 115 2.33 5.22 -4.17
N LEU A 116 1.66 5.99 -3.30
CA LEU A 116 0.98 7.22 -3.68
C LEU A 116 1.94 8.42 -3.86
N PRO A 117 2.85 8.72 -2.91
CA PRO A 117 3.72 9.89 -3.03
C PRO A 117 4.73 9.78 -4.18
N GLN A 118 5.18 8.56 -4.49
CA GLN A 118 6.17 8.34 -5.56
C GLN A 118 5.57 8.29 -6.97
N PHE A 119 4.25 8.11 -7.09
CA PHE A 119 3.58 8.15 -8.40
C PHE A 119 3.21 9.59 -8.80
N GLU A 120 2.96 10.46 -7.82
CA GLU A 120 2.61 11.87 -8.04
C GLU A 120 3.84 12.81 -8.11
N ALA A 121 5.03 12.33 -7.72
CA ALA A 121 6.29 13.08 -7.69
C ALA A 121 7.23 12.80 -8.86
#